data_AF-A0A0P7Y4W4-F1
#
_entry.id   AF-A0A0P7Y4W4-F1
#
_cell.length_a   1.000
_cell.length_b   1.000
_cell.length_c   1.000
_cell.angle_alpha   90.00
_cell.angle_beta   90.00
_cell.angle_gamma   90.00
#
_symmetry.space_group_name_H-M   'P 1'
#
loop_
_entity.id
_entity.type
_entity.pdbx_description
1 polymer ?
#
loop_
_entity_poly.entity_id
_entity_poly.type
_entity_poly.pdbx_seq_one_letter_code
_entity_poly.pdbx_strand_id
1 'polypeptide(L)'
;MTEHDPRDDDRDAPRPGGTGPDGTGYGGGDDRGPRALYQLIADALREATELASKEFALFRAELAENISRLIAGIVMLMIAAIFGVATIVLLTSALVEWIAVLVGSDALAALIVAGVTLALAIIFALIARNRLSLTTLEPKRTRESVNRDGDIFSGRRRR
;
A
#
# COMPACT_ATOMS: atom_id res chain seq x y z
N MET A 1 -33.87 -62.50 55.81
CA MET A 1 -33.42 -63.85 55.41
C MET A 1 -32.12 -63.64 54.65
N THR A 2 -31.02 -63.58 55.41
CA THR A 2 -29.86 -64.52 55.41
C THR A 2 -28.86 -64.12 54.31
N GLU A 3 -27.60 -63.78 54.57
CA GLU A 3 -26.69 -64.21 55.65
C GLU A 3 -25.54 -63.20 55.78
N HIS A 4 -25.13 -62.95 57.02
CA HIS A 4 -23.98 -62.13 57.43
C HIS A 4 -22.90 -63.12 57.84
N ASP A 5 -21.74 -63.08 57.18
CA ASP A 5 -20.57 -63.86 57.59
C ASP A 5 -19.43 -62.92 58.04
N PRO A 6 -19.22 -62.76 59.36
CA PRO A 6 -18.11 -62.02 59.92
C PRO A 6 -17.24 -62.94 60.78
N ARG A 7 -16.21 -63.56 60.20
CA ARG A 7 -15.06 -64.10 60.94
C ARG A 7 -13.81 -63.95 60.07
N ASP A 8 -12.97 -62.99 60.40
CA ASP A 8 -11.80 -63.21 61.28
C ASP A 8 -10.77 -64.07 60.57
N ASP A 9 -9.71 -63.44 60.08
CA ASP A 9 -8.36 -63.88 60.44
C ASP A 9 -7.35 -62.75 60.12
N ASP A 10 -7.03 -62.00 61.17
CA ASP A 10 -5.79 -61.25 61.30
C ASP A 10 -4.60 -62.13 60.94
N ARG A 11 -3.78 -61.73 59.96
CA ARG A 11 -2.36 -62.14 59.88
C ARG A 11 -1.46 -61.01 59.39
N ASP A 12 -0.90 -60.35 60.39
CA ASP A 12 0.46 -59.84 60.49
C ASP A 12 1.45 -60.05 59.32
N ALA A 13 1.94 -58.89 58.86
CA ALA A 13 3.34 -58.54 58.54
C ALA A 13 3.99 -59.03 57.23
N PRO A 14 5.11 -58.43 56.74
CA PRO A 14 5.83 -57.21 57.15
C PRO A 14 6.08 -56.18 56.00
N ARG A 15 6.24 -54.89 56.35
CA ARG A 15 7.09 -53.93 55.59
C ARG A 15 8.41 -53.86 56.35
N PRO A 16 9.62 -54.06 55.77
CA PRO A 16 10.26 -53.05 54.90
C PRO A 16 11.34 -53.59 53.91
N GLY A 17 11.92 -52.68 53.11
CA GLY A 17 13.16 -52.87 52.33
C GLY A 17 12.88 -52.92 50.82
N GLY A 18 13.44 -52.09 49.95
CA GLY A 18 14.73 -51.43 49.98
C GLY A 18 15.50 -51.88 48.74
N THR A 19 15.33 -51.16 47.63
CA THR A 19 16.20 -51.25 46.45
C THR A 19 16.37 -49.84 45.88
N GLY A 20 17.51 -49.21 46.20
CA GLY A 20 18.16 -48.33 45.22
C GLY A 20 18.83 -49.19 44.14
N PRO A 21 19.85 -48.70 43.41
CA PRO A 21 20.16 -47.33 43.01
C PRO A 21 20.00 -47.16 41.47
N ASP A 22 19.99 -45.90 41.02
CA ASP A 22 20.54 -45.46 39.73
C ASP A 22 20.23 -46.31 38.48
N GLY A 23 19.01 -46.11 37.95
CA GLY A 23 18.75 -46.27 36.53
C GLY A 23 19.12 -45.00 35.77
N THR A 24 20.41 -44.67 35.67
CA THR A 24 20.92 -43.73 34.67
C THR A 24 20.70 -44.31 33.27
N GLY A 25 19.46 -44.20 32.79
CA GLY A 25 19.10 -44.34 31.39
C GLY A 25 19.39 -43.04 30.64
N TYR A 26 20.61 -42.51 30.73
CA TYR A 26 21.15 -41.61 29.72
C TYR A 26 21.65 -42.47 28.55
N GLY A 27 20.70 -43.13 27.89
CA GLY A 27 20.90 -43.98 26.73
C GLY A 27 19.79 -43.68 25.74
N GLY A 28 19.94 -42.57 25.02
CA GLY A 28 18.95 -42.08 24.05
C GLY A 28 19.33 -40.67 23.65
N GLY A 29 20.36 -40.59 22.80
CA GLY A 29 21.01 -39.36 22.37
C GLY A 29 20.02 -38.26 21.94
N ASP A 30 20.30 -37.06 22.41
CA ASP A 30 20.63 -35.90 21.58
C ASP A 30 19.58 -35.37 20.59
N ASP A 31 18.39 -35.98 20.51
CA ASP A 31 17.36 -35.62 19.54
C ASP A 31 16.31 -34.64 20.12
N ARG A 32 16.30 -34.39 21.44
CA ARG A 32 15.33 -33.48 22.09
C ARG A 32 15.74 -32.01 22.02
N GLY A 33 17.03 -31.70 22.19
CA GLY A 33 17.58 -30.34 22.07
C GLY A 33 17.38 -29.74 20.67
N PRO A 34 17.71 -30.48 19.60
CA PRO A 34 17.41 -30.05 18.23
C PRO A 34 15.92 -29.81 18.03
N ARG A 35 15.04 -30.76 18.42
CA ARG A 35 13.57 -30.62 18.28
C ARG A 35 13.00 -29.42 19.03
N ALA A 36 13.47 -29.13 20.24
CA ALA A 36 13.01 -27.97 21.02
C ALA A 36 13.47 -26.64 20.39
N LEU A 37 14.69 -26.57 19.86
CA LEU A 37 15.17 -25.40 19.13
C LEU A 37 14.40 -25.19 17.81
N TYR A 38 14.10 -26.27 17.09
CA TYR A 38 13.27 -26.22 15.88
C TYR A 38 11.84 -25.74 16.19
N GLN A 39 11.27 -26.10 17.34
CA GLN A 39 9.96 -25.63 17.77
C GLN A 39 9.95 -24.13 18.07
N LEU A 40 10.94 -23.60 18.80
CA LEU A 40 11.04 -22.16 19.09
C LEU A 40 11.21 -21.31 17.82
N ILE A 41 11.99 -21.80 16.86
CA ILE A 41 12.15 -21.13 15.56
C ILE A 41 10.83 -21.19 14.77
N ALA A 42 10.14 -22.32 14.78
CA ALA A 42 8.84 -22.46 14.12
C ALA A 42 7.78 -21.53 14.74
N ASP A 43 7.76 -21.40 16.08
CA ASP A 43 6.83 -20.54 16.79
C ASP A 43 7.13 -19.06 16.54
N ALA A 44 8.40 -18.64 16.57
CA ALA A 44 8.79 -17.27 16.26
C ALA A 44 8.49 -16.87 14.80
N LEU A 45 8.71 -17.79 13.85
CA LEU A 45 8.31 -17.58 12.45
C LEU A 45 6.80 -17.47 12.32
N ARG A 46 6.05 -18.28 13.07
CA ARG A 46 4.58 -18.24 13.07
C ARG A 46 4.06 -16.91 13.60
N GLU A 47 4.58 -16.42 14.72
CA GLU A 47 4.25 -15.10 15.26
C GLU A 47 4.62 -13.96 14.30
N ALA A 48 5.81 -14.01 13.69
CA ALA A 48 6.23 -13.02 12.70
C ALA A 48 5.31 -13.01 11.47
N THR A 49 4.89 -14.20 10.99
CA THR A 49 3.93 -14.30 9.87
C THR A 49 2.55 -13.80 10.26
N GLU A 50 2.12 -14.02 11.51
CA GLU A 50 0.84 -13.56 12.01
C GLU A 50 0.81 -12.02 12.12
N LEU A 51 1.86 -11.40 12.66
CA LEU A 51 2.01 -9.94 12.70
C LEU A 51 2.07 -9.34 11.30
N ALA A 52 2.89 -9.89 10.41
CA ALA A 52 3.00 -9.42 9.03
C ALA A 52 1.65 -9.51 8.30
N SER A 53 0.88 -10.57 8.54
CA SER A 53 -0.46 -10.73 7.95
C SER A 53 -1.44 -9.65 8.44
N LYS A 54 -1.36 -9.25 9.71
CA LYS A 54 -2.18 -8.19 10.31
C LYS A 54 -1.81 -6.82 9.77
N GLU A 55 -0.52 -6.49 9.71
CA GLU A 55 -0.05 -5.23 9.13
C GLU A 55 -0.42 -5.12 7.65
N PHE A 56 -0.31 -6.22 6.91
CA PHE A 56 -0.70 -6.25 5.50
C PHE A 56 -2.22 -6.12 5.31
N ALA A 57 -3.02 -6.73 6.18
CA ALA A 57 -4.48 -6.56 6.15
C ALA A 57 -4.87 -5.09 6.42
N LEU A 58 -4.19 -4.43 7.37
CA LEU A 58 -4.42 -3.02 7.67
C LEU A 58 -3.97 -2.11 6.54
N PHE A 59 -2.78 -2.33 5.99
CA PHE A 59 -2.28 -1.62 4.80
C PHE A 59 -3.25 -1.77 3.62
N ARG A 60 -3.75 -2.98 3.37
CA ARG A 60 -4.77 -3.21 2.32
C ARG A 60 -6.05 -2.44 2.59
N ALA A 61 -6.52 -2.37 3.83
CA ALA A 61 -7.71 -1.62 4.20
C ALA A 61 -7.50 -0.11 3.96
N GLU A 62 -6.36 0.43 4.39
CA GLU A 62 -6.01 1.84 4.18
C GLU A 62 -5.83 2.17 2.69
N LEU A 63 -5.22 1.27 1.91
CA LEU A 63 -5.14 1.40 0.45
C LEU A 63 -6.52 1.42 -0.20
N ALA A 64 -7.43 0.51 0.20
CA ALA A 64 -8.77 0.47 -0.33
C ALA A 64 -9.54 1.77 -0.04
N GLU A 65 -9.39 2.30 1.17
CA GLU A 65 -9.98 3.59 1.55
C GLU A 65 -9.40 4.75 0.73
N ASN A 66 -8.07 4.82 0.61
CA ASN A 66 -7.39 5.86 -0.17
C ASN A 66 -7.76 5.80 -1.65
N ILE A 67 -7.87 4.60 -2.23
CA ILE A 67 -8.33 4.40 -3.61
C ILE A 67 -9.79 4.84 -3.76
N SER A 68 -10.66 4.49 -2.82
CA SER A 68 -12.06 4.91 -2.85
C SER A 68 -12.19 6.44 -2.82
N ARG A 69 -11.43 7.11 -1.95
CA ARG A 69 -11.35 8.58 -1.88
C ARG A 69 -10.81 9.19 -3.19
N LEU A 70 -9.79 8.58 -3.79
CA LEU A 70 -9.26 9.00 -5.08
C LEU A 70 -10.30 8.87 -6.20
N ILE A 71 -11.01 7.73 -6.27
CA ILE A 71 -12.09 7.51 -7.24
C ILE A 71 -13.19 8.54 -7.07
N ALA A 72 -13.65 8.78 -5.83
CA ALA A 72 -14.64 9.80 -5.53
C ALA A 72 -14.16 11.20 -5.98
N GLY A 73 -12.89 11.53 -5.72
CA GLY A 73 -12.26 12.76 -6.20
C GLY A 73 -12.26 12.88 -7.72
N ILE A 74 -11.91 11.82 -8.45
CA ILE A 74 -11.93 11.79 -9.91
C ILE A 74 -13.35 11.96 -10.45
N VAL A 75 -14.34 11.28 -9.87
CA VAL A 75 -15.75 11.41 -10.27
C VAL A 75 -16.24 12.85 -10.06
N MET A 76 -15.94 13.45 -8.90
CA MET A 76 -16.29 14.85 -8.63
C MET A 76 -15.59 15.80 -9.62
N LEU A 77 -14.31 15.56 -9.94
CA LEU A 77 -13.58 16.35 -10.92
C LEU A 77 -14.19 16.24 -12.32
N MET A 78 -14.62 15.06 -12.74
CA MET A 78 -15.31 14.85 -14.02
C MET A 78 -16.64 15.62 -14.08
N ILE A 79 -17.44 15.56 -13.02
CA ILE A 79 -18.68 16.33 -12.90
C ILE A 79 -18.38 17.83 -12.99
N ALA A 80 -17.41 18.31 -12.20
CA ALA A 80 -17.00 19.71 -12.21
C ALA A 80 -16.50 20.15 -13.60
N ALA A 81 -15.77 19.29 -14.32
CA ALA A 81 -15.31 19.56 -15.68
C ALA A 81 -16.48 19.69 -16.67
N ILE A 82 -17.48 18.80 -16.60
CA ILE A 82 -18.68 18.86 -17.46
C ILE A 82 -19.44 20.17 -17.21
N PHE A 83 -19.73 20.49 -15.95
CA PHE A 83 -20.41 21.74 -15.60
C PHE A 83 -19.57 22.96 -15.98
N GLY A 84 -18.25 22.91 -15.75
CA GLY A 84 -17.33 23.99 -16.13
C GLY A 84 -17.39 24.28 -17.64
N VAL A 85 -17.35 23.24 -18.48
CA VAL A 85 -17.49 23.39 -19.94
C VAL A 85 -18.86 23.98 -20.30
N ALA A 86 -19.95 23.45 -19.73
CA ALA A 86 -21.30 23.95 -20.00
C ALA A 86 -21.45 25.43 -19.61
N THR A 87 -20.94 25.82 -18.44
CA THR A 87 -20.96 27.20 -17.95
C THR A 87 -20.10 28.12 -18.81
N ILE A 88 -18.92 27.69 -19.28
CA ILE A 88 -18.07 28.49 -20.18
C ILE A 88 -18.80 28.76 -21.50
N VAL A 89 -19.45 27.76 -22.09
CA VAL A 89 -20.23 27.94 -23.32
C VAL A 89 -21.37 28.93 -23.07
N LEU A 90 -22.14 28.74 -22.00
CA LEU A 90 -23.26 29.61 -21.64
C LEU A 90 -22.80 31.06 -21.41
N LEU A 91 -21.70 31.27 -20.68
CA LEU A 91 -21.12 32.60 -20.45
C LEU A 91 -20.61 33.23 -21.74
N THR A 92 -20.01 32.44 -22.63
CA THR A 92 -19.54 32.92 -23.94
C THR A 92 -20.72 33.40 -24.78
N SER A 93 -21.80 32.63 -24.87
CA SER A 93 -23.03 33.02 -25.56
C SER A 93 -23.63 34.30 -24.98
N ALA A 94 -23.78 34.37 -23.64
CA ALA A 94 -24.30 35.55 -22.97
C ALA A 94 -23.42 36.80 -23.20
N LEU A 95 -22.09 36.63 -23.24
CA LEU A 95 -21.16 37.72 -23.51
C LEU A 95 -21.27 38.21 -24.96
N VAL A 96 -21.41 37.29 -25.92
CA VAL A 96 -21.64 37.65 -27.33
C VAL A 96 -22.93 38.44 -27.48
N GLU A 97 -24.04 37.97 -26.90
CA GLU A 97 -25.32 38.69 -26.95
C GLU A 97 -25.22 40.08 -26.31
N TRP A 98 -24.55 40.19 -25.16
CA TRP A 98 -24.34 41.48 -24.49
C TRP A 98 -23.53 42.46 -25.34
N ILE A 99 -22.44 42.01 -25.96
CA ILE A 99 -21.63 42.86 -26.86
C ILE A 99 -22.36 43.17 -28.15
N ALA A 100 -23.19 42.25 -28.67
CA ALA A 100 -23.97 42.45 -29.88
C ALA A 100 -24.90 43.67 -29.77
N VAL A 101 -25.52 43.88 -28.59
CA VAL A 101 -26.33 45.08 -28.32
C VAL A 101 -25.49 46.37 -28.40
N LEU A 102 -24.22 46.32 -27.99
CA LEU A 102 -23.33 47.47 -27.96
C LEU A 102 -22.74 47.80 -29.35
N VAL A 103 -22.43 46.78 -30.13
CA VAL A 103 -21.80 46.91 -31.46
C VAL A 103 -22.84 46.99 -32.59
N GLY A 104 -24.07 46.53 -32.34
CA GLY A 104 -25.15 46.47 -33.34
C GLY A 104 -24.98 45.34 -34.36
N SER A 105 -24.13 44.35 -34.08
CA SER A 105 -23.89 43.20 -34.96
C SER A 105 -23.43 41.97 -34.19
N ASP A 106 -24.21 40.90 -34.27
CA ASP A 106 -23.91 39.61 -33.66
C ASP A 106 -22.61 39.01 -34.20
N ALA A 107 -22.34 39.18 -35.50
CA ALA A 107 -21.14 38.66 -36.15
C ALA A 107 -19.86 39.34 -35.63
N LEU A 108 -19.87 40.66 -35.48
CA LEU A 108 -18.72 41.40 -34.94
C LEU A 108 -18.50 41.09 -33.46
N ALA A 109 -19.58 41.00 -32.68
CA ALA A 109 -19.50 40.61 -31.28
C ALA A 109 -18.90 39.21 -31.10
N ALA A 110 -19.39 38.22 -31.87
CA ALA A 110 -18.85 36.87 -31.86
C ALA A 110 -17.36 36.83 -32.24
N LEU A 111 -16.94 37.60 -33.25
CA LEU A 111 -15.55 37.67 -33.68
C LEU A 111 -14.63 38.25 -32.59
N ILE A 112 -15.07 39.32 -31.90
CA ILE A 112 -14.33 39.94 -30.80
C ILE A 112 -14.17 38.95 -29.64
N VAL A 113 -15.27 38.34 -29.19
CA VAL A 113 -15.26 37.39 -28.06
C VAL A 113 -14.41 36.17 -28.39
N ALA A 114 -14.54 35.62 -29.61
CA ALA A 114 -13.74 34.49 -30.06
C ALA A 114 -12.24 34.85 -30.11
N GLY A 115 -11.88 36.05 -30.59
CA GLY A 115 -10.50 36.52 -30.62
C GLY A 115 -9.88 36.64 -29.23
N VAL A 116 -10.59 37.24 -28.28
CA VAL A 116 -10.13 37.36 -26.88
C VAL A 116 -10.00 35.99 -26.23
N THR A 117 -11.00 35.13 -26.40
CA THR A 117 -11.00 33.77 -25.83
C THR A 117 -9.87 32.92 -26.41
N LEU A 118 -9.59 33.04 -27.72
CA LEU A 118 -8.48 32.36 -28.38
C LEU A 118 -7.12 32.81 -27.83
N ALA A 119 -6.93 34.11 -27.61
CA ALA A 119 -5.70 34.63 -27.03
C ALA A 119 -5.46 34.07 -25.61
N LEU A 120 -6.51 34.04 -24.78
CA LEU A 120 -6.45 33.44 -23.45
C LEU A 120 -6.14 31.93 -23.52
N ALA A 121 -6.77 31.20 -24.43
CA ALA A 121 -6.54 29.77 -24.64
C ALA A 121 -5.07 29.48 -25.01
N ILE A 122 -4.47 30.30 -25.88
CA ILE A 122 -3.05 30.18 -26.23
C ILE A 122 -2.16 30.40 -25.00
N ILE A 123 -2.43 31.44 -24.20
CA ILE A 123 -1.66 31.73 -22.98
C ILE A 123 -1.74 30.54 -22.01
N PHE A 124 -2.94 30.03 -21.74
CA PHE A 124 -3.10 28.87 -20.86
C PHE A 124 -2.46 27.61 -21.42
N ALA A 125 -2.54 27.36 -22.73
CA ALA A 125 -1.87 26.23 -23.37
C ALA A 125 -0.35 26.30 -23.20
N LEU A 126 0.25 27.49 -23.35
CA LEU A 126 1.69 27.69 -23.14
C LEU A 126 2.08 27.49 -21.67
N ILE A 127 1.28 28.00 -20.72
CA ILE A 127 1.51 27.78 -19.28
C ILE A 127 1.39 26.28 -18.95
N ALA A 128 0.33 25.62 -19.41
CA ALA A 128 0.09 24.20 -19.19
C ALA A 128 1.23 23.36 -19.76
N ARG A 129 1.65 23.63 -21.00
CA ARG A 129 2.81 22.98 -21.62
C ARG A 129 4.07 23.15 -20.76
N ASN A 130 4.34 24.37 -20.27
CA ASN A 130 5.50 24.63 -19.43
C ASN A 130 5.42 23.86 -18.09
N ARG A 131 4.26 23.83 -17.45
CA ARG A 131 4.06 23.12 -16.16
C ARG A 131 4.14 21.60 -16.33
N LEU A 132 3.48 21.04 -17.34
CA LEU A 132 3.50 19.60 -17.61
C LEU A 132 4.88 19.14 -18.09
N SER A 133 5.61 19.95 -18.86
CA SER A 133 6.96 19.60 -19.30
C SER A 133 7.95 19.42 -18.12
N LEU A 134 7.79 20.19 -17.04
CA LEU A 134 8.61 20.05 -15.83
C LEU A 134 8.25 18.80 -15.02
N THR A 135 7.00 18.35 -15.10
CA THR A 135 6.53 17.16 -14.37
C THR A 135 6.80 15.87 -15.14
N THR A 136 7.01 15.92 -16.47
CA THR A 136 7.11 14.72 -17.31
C THR A 136 8.51 14.46 -17.88
N LEU A 137 9.38 15.45 -18.11
CA LEU A 137 10.65 15.20 -18.79
C LEU A 137 11.80 16.07 -18.27
N GLU A 138 12.90 15.41 -17.94
CA GLU A 138 14.22 15.95 -17.60
C GLU A 138 14.38 16.44 -16.15
N PRO A 139 14.85 15.56 -15.24
CA PRO A 139 15.69 16.01 -14.15
C PRO A 139 16.87 16.78 -14.76
N LYS A 140 16.83 18.12 -14.72
CA LYS A 140 17.90 19.00 -15.24
C LYS A 140 19.26 18.78 -14.56
N ARG A 141 19.33 17.88 -13.56
CA ARG A 141 20.54 17.52 -12.82
C ARG A 141 21.00 16.06 -12.98
N THR A 142 20.27 15.19 -13.68
CA THR A 142 20.60 13.75 -13.74
C THR A 142 21.25 13.32 -15.06
N ARG A 143 21.38 14.21 -16.06
CA ARG A 143 22.13 13.88 -17.29
C ARG A 143 23.64 13.87 -17.12
N GLU A 144 24.19 14.60 -16.16
CA GLU A 144 25.65 14.66 -15.95
C GLU A 144 26.21 13.48 -15.13
N SER A 145 25.36 12.76 -14.37
CA SER A 145 25.79 11.62 -13.57
C SER A 145 25.74 10.30 -14.34
N VAL A 146 24.73 10.09 -15.20
CA VAL A 146 24.58 8.82 -15.94
C VAL A 146 25.66 8.63 -17.01
N ASN A 147 26.18 9.69 -17.64
CA ASN A 147 27.29 9.57 -18.59
C ASN A 147 28.66 9.40 -17.90
N ARG A 148 28.81 9.77 -16.63
CA ARG A 148 30.09 9.70 -15.91
C ARG A 148 30.39 8.29 -15.39
N ASP A 149 29.35 7.51 -15.10
CA ASP A 149 29.49 6.15 -14.55
C ASP A 149 29.76 5.09 -15.63
N GLY A 150 29.51 5.40 -16.92
CA GLY A 150 29.87 4.52 -18.05
C GLY A 150 31.37 4.40 -18.30
N ASP A 151 32.14 5.46 -18.01
CA ASP A 151 33.59 5.49 -18.19
C ASP A 151 34.37 4.83 -17.04
N ILE A 152 33.75 4.69 -15.86
CA ILE A 152 34.44 4.08 -14.70
C ILE A 152 34.47 2.54 -14.78
N PHE A 153 33.56 1.91 -15.54
CA PHE A 153 33.52 0.45 -15.70
C PHE A 153 34.33 -0.10 -16.89
N SER A 154 34.85 0.75 -17.79
CA SER A 154 35.74 0.31 -18.88
C SER A 154 37.23 0.25 -18.47
N GLY A 155 37.56 0.74 -17.27
CA GLY A 155 38.94 0.90 -16.78
C GLY A 155 39.54 -0.22 -15.93
N ARG A 156 38.99 -1.45 -15.92
CA ARG A 156 39.58 -2.58 -15.17
C ARG A 156 39.91 -3.78 -16.06
N ARG A 157 40.76 -3.55 -17.06
CA ARG A 157 41.63 -4.58 -17.65
C ARG A 157 42.98 -3.97 -18.01
N ARG A 158 43.85 -3.77 -17.02
CA ARG A 158 45.32 -3.91 -17.15
C ARG A 158 45.90 -3.99 -15.75
N ARG A 159 46.18 -5.20 -15.26
CA ARG A 159 47.49 -5.68 -14.79
C ARG A 159 47.33 -7.15 -14.41
#